data_AF-A0A846YLW8-F1
#
_entry.id   AF-A0A846YLW8-F1
#
_cell.length_a   1.000
_cell.length_b   1.000
_cell.length_c   1.000
_cell.angle_alpha   90.00
_cell.angle_beta   90.00
_cell.angle_gamma   90.00
#
_symmetry.space_group_name_H-M   'P 1'
#
loop_
_entity.id
_entity.type
_entity.pdbx_description
1 polymer ?
#
loop_
_entity_poly.entity_id
_entity_poly.type
_entity_poly.pdbx_seq_one_letter_code
_entity_poly.pdbx_strand_id
1 'polypeptide(L)'
;MESVPLVRKRMAVMAVLAAAAAGSVLCTAAPAEARPVTVPGLGVFEVPDHIPLPSGVPGITTPEPAPQFTPAPGDLAIQAARSKLGAPYVSGGTGPNTFDCSGLVKWAYQQAGVDVPRTSWSQLSAGTPVPLDQLRVGDVISYSGGGHSALYAGDGQVIHAATTTVEISPMSYSPVVGARRY
;
A
#
# COMPACT_ATOMS: atom_id res chain seq x y z
N MET A 1 10.43 10.21 61.42
CA MET A 1 9.01 10.06 61.81
C MET A 1 8.26 11.25 61.25
N GLU A 2 6.96 11.09 61.03
CA GLU A 2 6.00 12.05 60.46
C GLU A 2 5.83 12.03 58.94
N SER A 3 4.64 11.95 58.35
CA SER A 3 3.33 11.39 58.70
C SER A 3 2.47 11.70 57.48
N VAL A 4 2.03 10.69 56.72
CA VAL A 4 0.95 10.87 55.73
C VAL A 4 -0.38 10.73 56.46
N PRO A 5 -1.37 11.61 56.22
CA PRO A 5 -2.76 11.23 56.36
C PRO A 5 -3.53 11.33 55.04
N LEU A 6 -4.43 10.37 54.93
CA LEU A 6 -5.28 10.02 53.81
C LEU A 6 -6.65 10.72 53.95
N VAL A 7 -7.26 11.15 52.82
CA VAL A 7 -8.71 11.04 52.51
C VAL A 7 -9.68 12.00 53.28
N ARG A 8 -10.66 12.71 52.68
CA ARG A 8 -11.94 12.20 52.11
C ARG A 8 -12.83 13.36 51.53
N LYS A 9 -13.37 13.13 50.32
CA LYS A 9 -14.74 13.39 49.75
C LYS A 9 -15.57 14.63 50.19
N ARG A 10 -16.24 15.35 49.27
CA ARG A 10 -17.55 15.02 48.62
C ARG A 10 -17.69 15.86 47.33
N MET A 11 -17.87 15.32 46.12
CA MET A 11 -19.04 14.66 45.50
C MET A 11 -20.34 15.49 45.48
N ALA A 12 -20.62 16.06 44.30
CA ALA A 12 -21.93 16.10 43.63
C ALA A 12 -21.60 15.86 42.14
N VAL A 13 -21.86 14.70 41.53
CA VAL A 13 -23.13 14.06 41.15
C VAL A 13 -24.09 15.02 40.44
N MET A 14 -24.02 14.99 39.12
CA MET A 14 -25.21 15.08 38.26
C MET A 14 -24.99 14.11 37.11
N ALA A 15 -25.77 13.02 37.16
CA ALA A 15 -25.86 12.01 36.14
C ALA A 15 -26.75 12.52 35.01
N VAL A 16 -26.35 12.28 33.76
CA VAL A 16 -27.29 12.16 32.64
C VAL A 16 -26.89 10.92 31.87
N LEU A 17 -27.77 9.92 31.88
CA LEU A 17 -27.74 8.78 30.96
C LEU A 17 -27.99 9.28 29.54
N ALA A 18 -27.21 8.81 28.57
CA ALA A 18 -27.67 8.64 27.20
C ALA A 18 -26.93 7.47 26.54
N ALA A 19 -27.71 6.72 25.76
CA ALA A 19 -27.51 5.33 25.38
C ALA A 19 -26.34 5.09 24.40
N ALA A 20 -25.85 3.84 24.42
CA ALA A 20 -24.95 3.28 23.43
C ALA A 20 -25.65 3.16 22.05
N ALA A 21 -24.96 3.59 21.00
CA ALA A 21 -25.17 3.10 19.64
C ALA A 21 -23.80 2.97 18.96
N ALA A 22 -23.41 1.73 18.67
CA ALA A 22 -22.28 1.43 17.81
C ALA A 22 -22.64 1.84 16.38
N GLY A 23 -22.07 2.95 15.91
CA GLY A 23 -22.19 3.41 14.53
C GLY A 23 -21.10 2.79 13.66
N SER A 24 -21.48 1.81 12.85
CA SER A 24 -20.68 1.31 11.73
C SER A 24 -20.35 2.46 10.77
N VAL A 25 -19.06 2.60 10.44
CA VAL A 25 -18.60 3.52 9.38
C VAL A 25 -19.11 2.98 8.05
N LEU A 26 -20.11 3.65 7.48
CA LEU A 26 -20.50 3.49 6.10
C LEU A 26 -19.44 4.17 5.24
N CYS A 27 -18.70 3.40 4.45
CA CYS A 27 -17.99 3.94 3.29
C CYS A 27 -19.03 4.60 2.39
N THR A 28 -18.98 5.92 2.25
CA THR A 28 -19.71 6.61 1.20
C THR A 28 -19.01 6.29 -0.12
N ALA A 29 -19.56 5.32 -0.87
CA ALA A 29 -19.15 5.14 -2.26
C ALA A 29 -19.44 6.46 -3.01
N ALA A 30 -18.45 7.00 -3.71
CA ALA A 30 -18.66 8.08 -4.65
C ALA A 30 -19.72 7.64 -5.68
N PRO A 31 -20.63 8.51 -6.15
CA PRO A 31 -21.49 8.16 -7.26
C PRO A 31 -20.59 7.89 -8.48
N ALA A 32 -20.72 6.71 -9.06
CA ALA A 32 -20.21 6.46 -10.39
C ALA A 32 -21.06 7.32 -11.34
N GLU A 33 -20.50 8.41 -11.84
CA GLU A 33 -21.17 9.18 -12.89
C GLU A 33 -21.19 8.34 -14.17
N ALA A 34 -22.33 7.71 -14.43
CA ALA A 34 -22.66 7.18 -15.74
C ALA A 34 -22.72 8.37 -16.70
N ARG A 35 -21.68 8.55 -17.51
CA ARG A 35 -21.65 9.63 -18.51
C ARG A 35 -22.68 9.30 -19.59
N PRO A 36 -23.75 10.11 -19.76
CA PRO A 36 -24.72 9.86 -20.82
C PRO A 36 -24.04 10.04 -22.19
N VAL A 37 -24.22 9.07 -23.09
CA VAL A 37 -23.75 9.16 -24.48
C VAL A 37 -24.90 9.70 -25.32
N THR A 38 -24.75 10.93 -25.83
CA THR A 38 -25.73 11.55 -26.71
C THR A 38 -25.44 11.20 -28.17
N VAL A 39 -26.36 10.49 -28.82
CA VAL A 39 -26.33 10.22 -30.25
C VAL A 39 -27.29 11.18 -30.96
N PRO A 40 -26.85 12.01 -31.93
CA PRO A 40 -27.71 12.99 -32.57
C PRO A 40 -28.90 12.34 -33.31
N GLY A 41 -30.12 12.79 -33.01
CA GLY A 41 -31.35 12.36 -33.68
C GLY A 41 -32.17 11.28 -32.97
N LEU A 42 -31.70 10.75 -31.83
CA LEU A 42 -32.34 9.61 -31.15
C LEU A 42 -32.63 9.80 -29.65
N GLY A 43 -32.25 10.93 -29.05
CA GLY A 43 -32.49 11.21 -27.63
C GLY A 43 -31.42 10.61 -26.70
N VAL A 44 -31.67 10.68 -25.39
CA VAL A 44 -30.79 10.14 -24.34
C VAL A 44 -31.39 8.83 -23.85
N PHE A 45 -30.63 7.75 -23.93
CA PHE A 45 -31.03 6.44 -23.39
C PHE A 45 -30.19 6.15 -22.16
N GLU A 46 -30.81 5.95 -21.00
CA GLU A 46 -30.17 5.24 -19.89
C GLU A 46 -30.08 3.77 -20.29
N VAL A 47 -28.86 3.28 -20.50
CA VAL A 47 -28.62 1.84 -20.66
C VAL A 47 -28.56 1.26 -19.24
N PRO A 48 -29.49 0.38 -18.84
CA PRO A 48 -29.41 -0.26 -17.53
C PRO A 48 -28.12 -1.08 -17.44
N ASP A 49 -27.43 -1.06 -16.29
CA ASP A 49 -26.25 -1.90 -16.02
C ASP A 49 -26.54 -3.41 -16.20
N HIS A 50 -27.81 -3.77 -16.24
CA HIS A 50 -28.27 -5.12 -16.49
C HIS A 50 -29.55 -5.08 -17.33
N ILE A 51 -29.46 -5.51 -18.58
CA ILE A 51 -30.63 -6.06 -19.26
C ILE A 51 -30.73 -7.50 -18.75
N PRO A 52 -31.76 -7.88 -17.97
CA PRO A 52 -31.94 -9.28 -17.60
C PRO A 52 -32.18 -10.07 -18.89
N LEU A 53 -31.14 -10.80 -19.32
CA LEU A 53 -31.27 -11.71 -20.44
C LEU A 53 -32.26 -12.82 -20.02
N PRO A 54 -33.29 -13.13 -20.83
CA PRO A 54 -34.11 -14.29 -20.57
C PRO A 54 -33.21 -15.53 -20.57
N SER A 55 -33.23 -16.28 -19.47
CA SER A 55 -32.51 -17.54 -19.36
C SER A 55 -32.99 -18.49 -20.46
N GLY A 56 -32.07 -18.96 -21.32
CA GLY A 56 -32.35 -20.03 -22.28
C GLY A 56 -32.39 -19.66 -23.76
N VAL A 57 -31.78 -18.55 -24.21
CA VAL A 57 -31.53 -18.37 -25.64
C VAL A 57 -30.44 -19.37 -26.07
N PRO A 58 -30.71 -20.34 -26.96
CA PRO A 58 -29.71 -21.30 -27.39
C PRO A 58 -28.59 -20.57 -28.16
N GLY A 59 -27.34 -20.69 -27.72
CA GLY A 59 -26.16 -20.15 -28.41
C GLY A 59 -25.49 -18.93 -27.77
N ILE A 60 -26.00 -18.39 -26.67
CA ILE A 60 -25.25 -17.44 -25.81
C ILE A 60 -24.72 -18.18 -24.58
N THR A 61 -23.45 -18.56 -24.63
CA THR A 61 -22.70 -18.88 -23.42
C THR A 61 -22.45 -17.57 -22.68
N THR A 62 -22.73 -17.52 -21.37
CA THR A 62 -22.36 -16.40 -20.51
C THR A 62 -20.89 -16.04 -20.78
N PRO A 63 -20.54 -14.77 -21.08
CA PRO A 63 -19.14 -14.41 -21.24
C PRO A 63 -18.39 -14.77 -19.96
N GLU A 64 -17.30 -15.51 -20.10
CA GLU A 64 -16.41 -15.81 -18.99
C GLU A 64 -16.02 -14.47 -18.33
N PRO A 65 -16.07 -14.34 -16.99
CA PRO A 65 -15.65 -13.13 -16.32
C PRO A 65 -14.25 -12.75 -16.80
N ALA A 66 -14.09 -11.52 -17.30
CA ALA A 66 -12.77 -11.03 -17.69
C ALA A 66 -11.80 -11.21 -16.51
N PRO A 67 -10.54 -11.63 -16.76
CA PRO A 67 -9.57 -11.84 -15.70
C PRO A 67 -9.46 -10.55 -14.87
N GLN A 68 -9.78 -10.65 -13.58
CA GLN A 68 -9.62 -9.54 -12.65
C GLN A 68 -8.13 -9.36 -12.39
N PHE A 69 -7.57 -8.23 -12.81
CA PHE A 69 -6.18 -7.88 -12.51
C PHE A 69 -6.08 -7.46 -11.04
N THR A 70 -5.69 -8.39 -10.17
CA THR A 70 -5.29 -8.06 -8.80
C THR A 70 -3.84 -7.59 -8.83
N PRO A 71 -3.53 -6.35 -8.38
CA PRO A 71 -2.16 -5.87 -8.32
C PRO A 71 -1.30 -6.80 -7.44
N ALA A 72 -0.08 -7.11 -7.87
CA ALA A 72 0.82 -7.89 -7.02
C ALA A 72 1.27 -7.03 -5.83
N PRO A 73 1.66 -7.65 -4.69
CA PRO A 73 2.15 -6.89 -3.54
C PRO A 73 3.30 -5.94 -3.87
N GLY A 74 4.20 -6.33 -4.78
CA GLY A 74 5.29 -5.48 -5.26
C GLY A 74 4.81 -4.21 -5.98
N ASP A 75 3.72 -4.29 -6.76
CA ASP A 75 3.13 -3.14 -7.45
C ASP A 75 2.58 -2.13 -6.44
N LEU A 76 1.88 -2.62 -5.41
CA LEU A 76 1.35 -1.80 -4.33
C LEU A 76 2.47 -1.17 -3.49
N ALA A 77 3.52 -1.94 -3.19
CA ALA A 77 4.69 -1.44 -2.47
C ALA A 77 5.39 -0.30 -3.25
N ILE A 78 5.56 -0.44 -4.56
CA ILE A 78 6.13 0.64 -5.38
C ILE A 78 5.22 1.87 -5.43
N GLN A 79 3.91 1.70 -5.55
CA GLN A 79 2.98 2.82 -5.47
C GLN A 79 3.10 3.56 -4.14
N ALA A 80 3.18 2.83 -3.03
CA ALA A 80 3.41 3.40 -1.71
C ALA A 80 4.76 4.14 -1.64
N ALA A 81 5.86 3.53 -2.10
CA ALA A 81 7.17 4.16 -2.08
C ALA A 81 7.23 5.44 -2.94
N ARG A 82 6.59 5.44 -4.12
CA ARG A 82 6.45 6.63 -4.99
C ARG A 82 5.74 7.78 -4.28
N SER A 83 4.75 7.49 -3.44
CA SER A 83 4.06 8.52 -2.64
C SER A 83 4.95 9.22 -1.61
N LYS A 84 6.16 8.69 -1.37
CA LYS A 84 7.11 9.18 -0.37
C LYS A 84 8.37 9.80 -0.96
N LEU A 85 8.44 9.97 -2.29
CA LEU A 85 9.52 10.71 -2.91
C LEU A 85 9.68 12.10 -2.26
N GLY A 86 10.92 12.45 -1.92
CA GLY A 86 11.27 13.67 -1.19
C GLY A 86 11.18 13.58 0.33
N ALA A 87 10.62 12.50 0.91
CA ALA A 87 10.60 12.33 2.36
C ALA A 87 12.03 12.23 2.92
N PRO A 88 12.38 12.88 4.05
CA PRO A 88 13.74 12.93 4.55
C PRO A 88 14.22 11.56 5.06
N TYR A 89 15.53 11.33 4.88
CA TYR A 89 16.23 10.20 5.47
C TYR A 89 16.49 10.45 6.95
N VAL A 90 16.09 9.51 7.79
CA VAL A 90 16.41 9.50 9.22
C VAL A 90 16.74 8.06 9.62
N SER A 91 17.93 7.86 10.20
CA SER A 91 18.33 6.55 10.72
C SER A 91 17.28 6.01 11.69
N GLY A 92 16.80 4.79 11.46
CA GLY A 92 15.72 4.20 12.25
C GLY A 92 14.31 4.56 11.80
N GLY A 93 14.14 5.47 10.83
CA GLY A 93 12.84 5.93 10.34
C GLY A 93 12.02 4.82 9.67
N THR A 94 10.75 4.69 10.04
CA THR A 94 9.83 3.63 9.56
C THR A 94 8.54 4.19 8.96
N GLY A 95 8.55 5.46 8.55
CA GLY A 95 7.39 6.14 8.00
C GLY A 95 6.40 6.66 9.06
N PRO A 96 5.31 7.31 8.61
CA PRO A 96 5.01 7.61 7.20
C PRO A 96 5.73 8.85 6.66
N ASN A 97 6.47 9.60 7.50
CA ASN A 97 7.03 10.90 7.14
C ASN A 97 8.55 10.91 6.97
N THR A 98 9.27 9.97 7.59
CA THR A 98 10.73 9.85 7.54
C THR A 98 11.12 8.38 7.43
N PHE A 99 12.23 8.09 6.75
CA PHE A 99 12.60 6.72 6.43
C PHE A 99 14.10 6.50 6.54
N ASP A 100 14.51 5.30 6.95
CA ASP A 100 15.78 4.74 6.48
C ASP A 100 15.54 3.76 5.32
N CYS A 101 16.61 3.24 4.73
CA CYS A 101 16.53 2.42 3.52
C CYS A 101 15.60 1.20 3.70
N SER A 102 15.84 0.42 4.75
CA SER A 102 15.06 -0.77 5.09
C SER A 102 13.67 -0.42 5.66
N GLY A 103 13.53 0.72 6.32
CA GLY A 103 12.27 1.24 6.85
C GLY A 103 11.30 1.67 5.76
N LEU A 104 11.80 2.25 4.65
CA LEU A 104 10.99 2.52 3.46
C LEU A 104 10.44 1.22 2.87
N VAL A 105 11.29 0.20 2.68
CA VAL A 105 10.87 -1.12 2.15
C VAL A 105 9.80 -1.74 3.03
N LYS A 106 10.02 -1.80 4.35
CA LYS A 106 9.05 -2.37 5.29
C LYS A 106 7.72 -1.61 5.24
N TRP A 107 7.76 -0.28 5.32
CA TRP A 107 6.55 0.54 5.32
C TRP A 107 5.76 0.42 4.01
N ALA A 108 6.47 0.37 2.87
CA ALA A 108 5.86 0.20 1.55
C ALA A 108 5.14 -1.14 1.42
N TYR A 109 5.79 -2.25 1.79
CA TYR A 109 5.18 -3.57 1.76
C TYR A 109 4.04 -3.74 2.78
N GLN A 110 4.09 -3.02 3.91
CA GLN A 110 2.96 -2.96 4.84
C GLN A 110 1.70 -2.36 4.17
N GLN A 111 1.84 -1.39 3.26
CA GLN A 111 0.69 -0.88 2.49
C GLN A 111 0.13 -1.93 1.52
N ALA A 112 0.97 -2.88 1.11
CA ALA A 112 0.60 -4.03 0.29
C ALA A 112 0.12 -5.24 1.11
N GLY A 113 0.02 -5.12 2.44
CA GLY A 113 -0.40 -6.20 3.33
C GLY A 113 0.64 -7.29 3.58
N VAL A 114 1.92 -7.05 3.25
CA VAL A 114 3.02 -8.00 3.44
C VAL A 114 3.95 -7.52 4.55
N ASP A 115 4.24 -8.39 5.53
CA ASP A 115 5.23 -8.07 6.55
C ASP A 115 6.63 -8.47 6.10
N VAL A 116 7.50 -7.47 6.01
CA VAL A 116 8.91 -7.62 5.61
C VAL A 116 9.81 -7.33 6.82
N PRO A 117 10.97 -8.02 6.96
CA PRO A 117 11.89 -7.75 8.06
C PRO A 117 12.34 -6.29 8.14
N ARG A 118 12.63 -5.81 9.36
CA ARG A 118 12.97 -4.40 9.61
C ARG A 118 14.33 -4.00 9.07
N THR A 119 15.31 -4.90 9.07
CA THR A 119 16.70 -4.59 8.72
C THR A 119 17.02 -5.03 7.30
N SER A 120 17.91 -4.32 6.63
CA SER A 120 18.35 -4.60 5.25
C SER A 120 18.99 -6.00 5.11
N TRP A 121 19.80 -6.43 6.08
CA TRP A 121 20.35 -7.79 6.08
C TRP A 121 19.30 -8.89 6.21
N SER A 122 18.30 -8.71 7.07
CA SER A 122 17.19 -9.67 7.17
C SER A 122 16.32 -9.64 5.92
N GLN A 123 16.15 -8.48 5.29
CA GLN A 123 15.49 -8.36 4.00
C GLN A 123 16.25 -9.10 2.88
N LEU A 124 17.58 -9.08 2.89
CA LEU A 124 18.38 -9.85 1.96
C LEU A 124 18.34 -11.37 2.24
N SER A 125 18.01 -11.78 3.46
CA SER A 125 17.98 -13.19 3.85
C SER A 125 16.59 -13.84 3.78
N ALA A 126 15.54 -13.03 3.69
CA ALA A 126 14.15 -13.48 3.58
C ALA A 126 13.61 -13.32 2.15
N GLY A 127 12.38 -13.80 1.93
CA GLY A 127 11.74 -13.81 0.61
C GLY A 127 12.40 -14.79 -0.37
N THR A 128 11.95 -14.74 -1.62
CA THR A 128 12.46 -15.61 -2.69
C THR A 128 13.60 -14.92 -3.43
N PRO A 129 14.80 -15.53 -3.59
CA PRO A 129 15.85 -14.96 -4.42
C PRO A 129 15.44 -14.84 -5.89
N VAL A 130 15.76 -13.71 -6.50
CA VAL A 130 15.42 -13.41 -7.89
C VAL A 130 16.70 -13.14 -8.71
N PRO A 131 16.90 -13.83 -9.83
CA PRO A 131 17.92 -13.47 -10.81
C PRO A 131 17.72 -12.07 -11.39
N LEU A 132 18.80 -11.32 -11.66
CA LEU A 132 18.70 -9.91 -12.09
C LEU A 132 18.00 -9.72 -13.45
N ASP A 133 17.99 -10.75 -14.30
CA ASP A 133 17.27 -10.80 -15.58
C ASP A 133 15.77 -11.14 -15.43
N GLN A 134 15.30 -11.43 -14.22
CA GLN A 134 13.91 -11.77 -13.90
C GLN A 134 13.26 -10.79 -12.92
N LEU A 135 13.86 -9.61 -12.76
CA LEU A 135 13.36 -8.57 -11.88
C LEU A 135 11.96 -8.12 -12.30
N ARG A 136 11.12 -7.91 -11.29
CA ARG A 136 9.78 -7.33 -11.42
C ARG A 136 9.67 -6.13 -10.51
N VAL A 137 8.79 -5.21 -10.89
CA VAL A 137 8.45 -4.04 -10.07
C VAL A 137 8.11 -4.50 -8.66
N GLY A 138 8.73 -3.86 -7.67
CA GLY A 138 8.59 -4.18 -6.25
C GLY A 138 9.69 -5.06 -5.67
N ASP A 139 10.47 -5.79 -6.49
CA ASP A 139 11.57 -6.62 -5.95
C ASP A 139 12.55 -5.78 -5.12
N VAL A 140 12.97 -6.32 -3.97
CA VAL A 140 13.90 -5.66 -3.07
C VAL A 140 15.32 -5.91 -3.55
N ILE A 141 16.01 -4.85 -3.95
CA ILE A 141 17.42 -4.88 -4.38
C ILE A 141 18.31 -4.53 -3.18
N SER A 142 19.34 -5.33 -2.97
CA SER A 142 20.29 -5.15 -1.87
C SER A 142 21.67 -4.73 -2.39
N TYR A 143 22.33 -3.83 -1.65
CA TYR A 143 23.66 -3.29 -1.97
C TYR A 143 24.58 -3.40 -0.74
N SER A 144 25.86 -3.06 -0.93
CA SER A 144 26.83 -2.86 0.16
C SER A 144 26.90 -4.03 1.16
N GLY A 145 26.99 -5.26 0.65
CA GLY A 145 27.01 -6.48 1.46
C GLY A 145 25.74 -6.74 2.28
N GLY A 146 24.60 -6.19 1.89
CA GLY A 146 23.34 -6.29 2.64
C GLY A 146 23.00 -5.05 3.46
N GLY A 147 23.88 -4.05 3.52
CA GLY A 147 23.70 -2.86 4.35
C GLY A 147 22.65 -1.87 3.84
N HIS A 148 22.27 -1.95 2.57
CA HIS A 148 21.29 -1.03 1.96
C HIS A 148 20.25 -1.78 1.14
N SER A 149 18.99 -1.33 1.21
CA SER A 149 17.87 -1.87 0.45
C SER A 149 17.20 -0.80 -0.41
N ALA A 150 16.70 -1.21 -1.57
CA ALA A 150 15.89 -0.40 -2.47
C ALA A 150 14.75 -1.24 -3.07
N LEU A 151 13.69 -0.60 -3.56
CA LEU A 151 12.62 -1.25 -4.32
C LEU A 151 12.85 -1.06 -5.82
N TYR A 152 12.83 -2.14 -6.60
CA TYR A 152 12.95 -2.07 -8.05
C TYR A 152 11.71 -1.43 -8.68
N ALA A 153 11.92 -0.35 -9.42
CA ALA A 153 10.85 0.50 -9.95
C ALA A 153 10.51 0.22 -11.41
N GLY A 154 11.16 -0.77 -12.03
CA GLY A 154 11.15 -1.00 -13.48
C GLY A 154 12.27 -0.25 -14.20
N ASP A 155 12.51 -0.59 -15.46
CA ASP A 155 13.40 0.15 -16.36
C ASP A 155 14.82 0.42 -15.83
N GLY A 156 15.37 -0.50 -15.04
CA GLY A 156 16.69 -0.34 -14.44
C GLY A 156 16.75 0.76 -13.37
N GLN A 157 15.60 1.15 -12.79
CA GLN A 157 15.49 2.16 -11.73
C GLN A 157 15.11 1.53 -10.39
N VAL A 158 15.48 2.20 -9.31
CA VAL A 158 15.06 1.84 -7.95
C VAL A 158 14.58 3.05 -7.16
N ILE A 159 13.70 2.82 -6.19
CA ILE A 159 13.30 3.79 -5.17
C ILE A 159 13.95 3.39 -3.84
N HIS A 160 14.65 4.32 -3.21
CA HIS A 160 15.28 4.10 -1.91
C HIS A 160 15.27 5.36 -1.06
N ALA A 161 15.36 5.22 0.26
CA ALA A 161 15.78 6.32 1.11
C ALA A 161 17.31 6.43 1.01
N ALA A 162 17.78 7.40 0.23
CA ALA A 162 19.19 7.70 0.03
C ALA A 162 19.76 8.46 1.24
N THR A 163 20.86 9.20 1.09
CA THR A 163 21.50 9.90 2.21
C THR A 163 20.62 10.99 2.83
N THR A 164 19.83 11.70 2.02
CA THR A 164 19.06 12.87 2.46
C THR A 164 17.56 12.68 2.32
N THR A 165 17.12 11.99 1.27
CA THR A 165 15.70 11.87 0.92
C THR A 165 15.39 10.53 0.26
N VAL A 166 14.10 10.21 0.20
CA VAL A 166 13.59 9.17 -0.69
C VAL A 166 13.62 9.67 -2.13
N GLU A 167 14.30 8.94 -3.01
CA GLU A 167 14.51 9.34 -4.41
C GLU A 167 14.50 8.14 -5.36
N ILE A 168 14.49 8.45 -6.66
CA ILE A 168 14.65 7.46 -7.73
C ILE A 168 16.08 7.55 -8.24
N SER A 169 16.75 6.40 -8.31
CA SER A 169 18.13 6.30 -8.79
C SER A 169 18.29 5.13 -9.76
N PRO A 170 19.23 5.20 -10.72
CA PRO A 170 19.56 4.06 -11.58
C PRO A 170 20.02 2.89 -10.71
N MET A 171 19.49 1.68 -10.91
CA MET A 171 19.89 0.47 -10.16
C MET A 171 21.42 0.25 -10.17
N SER A 172 22.10 0.73 -11.21
CA SER A 172 23.54 0.66 -11.38
C SER A 172 24.35 1.68 -10.54
N TYR A 173 23.72 2.53 -9.72
CA TYR A 173 24.44 3.52 -8.89
C TYR A 173 25.43 2.87 -7.91
N SER A 174 25.22 1.59 -7.56
CA SER A 174 26.08 0.81 -6.68
C SER A 174 26.02 -0.68 -7.07
N PRO A 175 27.07 -1.48 -6.82
CA PRO A 175 27.04 -2.92 -7.11
C PRO A 175 25.91 -3.65 -6.37
N VAL A 176 25.05 -4.33 -7.14
CA VAL A 176 23.96 -5.14 -6.61
C VAL A 176 24.53 -6.43 -6.01
N VAL A 177 24.11 -6.73 -4.79
CA VAL A 177 24.50 -7.93 -4.03
C VAL A 177 23.46 -9.04 -4.17
N GLY A 178 22.19 -8.68 -4.33
CA GLY A 178 21.12 -9.64 -4.53
C GLY A 178 19.77 -8.97 -4.67
N ALA A 179 18.78 -9.75 -5.11
CA ALA A 179 17.39 -9.33 -5.22
C ALA A 179 16.47 -10.36 -4.54
N ARG A 180 15.44 -9.88 -3.85
CA ARG A 180 14.44 -10.69 -3.16
C ARG A 180 13.03 -10.26 -3.55
N ARG A 181 12.16 -11.24 -3.75
CA ARG A 181 10.71 -11.05 -3.97
C ARG A 181 9.93 -11.45 -2.72
N TYR A 182 9.00 -10.58 -2.35
CA TYR A 182 8.07 -10.72 -1.24
C TYR A 182 6.64 -10.74 -1.76
#